data_AF-A0A2E4J2Z8-F1
#
_entry.id   AF-A0A2E4J2Z8-F1
#
_cell.length_a   1.000
_cell.length_b   1.000
_cell.length_c   1.000
_cell.angle_alpha   90.00
_cell.angle_beta   90.00
_cell.angle_gamma   90.00
#
_symmetry.space_group_name_H-M   'P 1'
#
loop_
_entity.id
_entity.type
_entity.pdbx_description
1 polymer ?
#
loop_
_entity_poly.entity_id
_entity_poly.type
_entity_poly.pdbx_seq_one_letter_code
_entity_poly.pdbx_strand_id
1 'polypeptide(L)' 'MIELIGLCGIVCCILAIWLQWNLQYKLSHIEDRYKDGRIDSTQISRGMYWAKLAPIIFTLLGAILMLSAATQLIG' A
#
# COMPACT_ATOMS: atom_id res chain seq x y z
N MET A 1 -15.37 0.44 -21.90
CA MET A 1 -15.28 1.29 -20.70
C MET A 1 -15.04 0.44 -19.45
N ILE A 2 -15.87 -0.58 -19.19
CA ILE A 2 -15.74 -1.49 -18.03
C ILE A 2 -14.37 -2.18 -17.96
N GLU A 3 -13.86 -2.72 -19.06
CA GLU A 3 -12.55 -3.42 -19.09
C GLU A 3 -11.38 -2.51 -18.68
N LEU A 4 -11.42 -1.23 -19.06
CA LEU A 4 -10.42 -0.22 -18.68
C LEU A 4 -10.45 0.07 -17.18
N ILE A 5 -11.65 0.15 -16.57
CA ILE A 5 -11.82 0.36 -15.13
C ILE A 5 -11.36 -0.87 -14.35
N GLY A 6 -11.70 -2.08 -14.84
CA GLY A 6 -11.25 -3.34 -14.25
C GLY A 6 -9.72 -3.51 -14.28
N LEU A 7 -9.09 -3.25 -15.43
CA LEU A 7 -7.62 -3.26 -15.56
C LEU A 7 -6.94 -2.25 -14.63
N CYS A 8 -7.49 -1.04 -14.54
CA CYS A 8 -6.96 -0.01 -13.64
C CYS A 8 -7.05 -0.44 -12.16
N GLY A 9 -8.17 -1.06 -11.77
CA GLY A 9 -8.34 -1.64 -10.43
C GLY A 9 -7.31 -2.73 -10.11
N ILE A 10 -7.04 -3.65 -11.05
CA ILE A 10 -6.01 -4.69 -10.90
C ILE A 10 -4.62 -4.08 -10.71
N VAL A 11 -4.25 -3.08 -11.52
CA VAL A 11 -2.96 -2.39 -11.41
C VAL A 11 -2.82 -1.70 -10.05
N CYS A 12 -3.86 -1.03 -9.56
CA CYS A 12 -3.86 -0.44 -8.22
C CYS A 12 -3.63 -1.49 -7.11
N CYS A 13 -4.26 -2.65 -7.22
CA CYS A 13 -4.05 -3.74 -6.26
C CYS A 13 -2.61 -4.30 -6.30
N ILE A 14 -2.04 -4.49 -7.49
CA ILE A 14 -0.65 -4.95 -7.63
C ILE A 14 0.32 -3.93 -7.01
N LEU A 15 0.12 -2.63 -7.28
CA LEU A 15 0.93 -1.57 -6.69
C LEU A 15 0.78 -1.51 -5.17
N ALA A 16 -0.42 -1.72 -4.64
CA ALA A 16 -0.66 -1.78 -3.20
C ALA A 16 0.13 -2.93 -2.54
N ILE A 17 0.08 -4.13 -3.13
CA ILE A 17 0.83 -5.31 -2.65
C ILE A 17 2.34 -5.03 -2.70
N TRP A 18 2.84 -4.44 -3.78
CA TRP A 18 4.25 -4.11 -3.92
C TRP A 18 4.71 -3.09 -2.87
N LEU A 19 3.93 -2.02 -2.64
CA LEU A 19 4.20 -1.04 -1.59
C LEU A 19 4.18 -1.67 -0.19
N GLN A 20 3.22 -2.56 0.07
CA GLN A 20 3.13 -3.29 1.33
C GLN A 20 4.36 -4.17 1.56
N TRP A 21 4.82 -4.88 0.52
CA TRP A 21 6.02 -5.71 0.63
C TRP A 21 7.27 -4.86 0.90
N ASN A 22 7.45 -3.76 0.16
CA ASN A 22 8.57 -2.84 0.37
C ASN A 22 8.57 -2.23 1.77
N LEU A 23 7.38 -1.91 2.31
CA LEU A 23 7.23 -1.44 3.68
C LEU A 23 7.67 -2.50 4.70
N GLN A 24 7.27 -3.76 4.52
CA GLN A 24 7.66 -4.88 5.39
C GLN A 24 9.18 -5.05 5.44
N TYR A 25 9.85 -5.01 4.28
CA TYR A 25 11.32 -5.06 4.22
C TYR A 25 11.97 -3.89 4.95
N LYS A 26 11.47 -2.66 4.75
CA LYS A 26 12.01 -1.49 5.45
C LYS A 26 11.81 -1.56 6.96
N LEU A 27 10.64 -2.03 7.41
CA LEU A 27 10.34 -2.19 8.83
C LEU A 27 11.29 -3.21 9.48
N SER A 28 11.52 -4.36 8.84
CA SER A 28 12.46 -5.37 9.32
C SER A 28 13.88 -4.80 9.46
N HIS A 29 14.36 -4.05 8.48
CA HIS A 29 15.69 -3.42 8.54
C HIS A 29 15.81 -2.32 9.61
N ILE A 30 14.72 -1.59 9.85
CA ILE A 30 14.66 -0.57 10.90
C ILE A 30 14.63 -1.25 12.29
N GLU A 31 13.90 -2.35 12.43
CA GLU A 31 13.82 -3.12 13.67
C GLU A 31 15.19 -3.65 14.09
N ASP A 32 15.97 -4.19 13.15
CA ASP A 32 17.34 -4.66 13.42
C ASP A 32 18.25 -3.52 13.89
N ARG A 33 18.18 -2.34 13.24
CA ARG A 33 18.99 -1.18 13.64
C ARG A 33 18.55 -0.55 14.97
N TYR A 34 17.28 -0.67 15.32
CA TYR A 34 16.76 -0.25 16.62
C TYR A 34 17.26 -1.17 17.73
N LYS A 35 17.27 -2.49 17.49
CA LYS A 35 17.85 -3.49 18.41
C LYS A 35 19.35 -3.25 18.64
N ASP A 36 20.07 -2.78 17.64
CA ASP A 36 21.48 -2.37 17.74
C ASP A 36 21.70 -1.04 18.51
N GLY A 37 20.64 -0.37 18.98
CA GLY A 37 20.72 0.87 19.77
C GLY A 37 21.21 2.08 18.97
N ARG A 38 21.25 2.00 17.64
CA ARG A 38 21.84 3.04 16.78
C ARG A 38 20.87 4.13 16.34
N ILE A 39 19.57 4.01 16.62
CA ILE A 39 18.55 4.96 16.12
C ILE A 39 17.55 5.34 17.21
N ASP A 40 17.33 6.66 17.37
CA ASP A 40 16.29 7.21 18.23
C ASP A 40 14.90 7.13 17.57
N SER A 41 13.90 6.75 18.37
CA SER A 41 12.53 6.42 17.94
C SER A 41 11.78 7.58 17.27
N THR A 42 12.18 8.82 17.58
CA THR A 42 11.51 10.04 17.14
C THR A 42 11.68 10.32 15.64
N GLN A 43 12.83 9.97 15.06
CA GLN A 43 13.09 10.21 13.63
C GLN A 43 12.43 9.18 12.71
N ILE A 44 12.24 7.97 13.20
CA ILE A 44 11.62 6.86 12.45
C ILE A 44 10.12 7.13 12.24
N SER A 45 9.46 7.74 13.23
CA SER A 45 8.01 7.96 13.25
C SER A 45 7.49 8.78 12.05
N ARG A 46 8.16 9.88 11.68
CA ARG A 46 7.71 10.78 10.60
C ARG A 46 7.77 10.15 9.20
N GLY A 47 8.82 9.39 8.90
CA GLY A 47 8.96 8.72 7.60
C GLY A 47 8.06 7.49 7.46
N MET A 48 7.79 6.82 8.57
CA MET A 48 7.02 5.58 8.61
C MET A 48 5.50 5.81 8.52
N TYR A 49 5.02 6.98 8.93
CA TYR A 49 3.60 7.35 8.83
C TYR A 49 3.10 7.32 7.38
N TRP A 50 3.79 8.02 6.47
CA TRP A 50 3.44 8.05 5.05
C TRP A 50 3.64 6.69 4.36
N ALA A 51 4.69 5.97 4.75
CA ALA A 51 4.97 4.65 4.20
C ALA A 51 3.90 3.62 4.59
N LYS A 52 3.28 3.75 5.77
CA LYS A 52 2.13 2.93 6.19
C LYS A 52 0.82 3.33 5.52
N LEU A 53 0.59 4.62 5.29
CA LEU A 53 -0.64 5.13 4.68
C LEU A 53 -0.74 4.85 3.18
N ALA A 54 0.37 4.94 2.44
CA ALA A 54 0.38 4.73 1.00
C ALA A 54 -0.27 3.40 0.54
N PRO A 55 0.12 2.22 1.06
CA PRO A 55 -0.51 0.96 0.65
C PRO A 55 -1.99 0.87 1.02
N ILE A 56 -2.42 1.46 2.14
CA ILE A 56 -3.83 1.49 2.55
C ILE A 56 -4.67 2.28 1.54
N ILE A 57 -4.19 3.46 1.14
CA ILE A 57 -4.87 4.33 0.17
C ILE A 57 -5.00 3.59 -1.19
N PHE A 58 -3.91 3.00 -1.68
CA PHE A 58 -3.95 2.26 -2.96
C PHE A 58 -4.85 1.02 -2.91
N THR A 59 -4.91 0.32 -1.77
CA THR A 59 -5.81 -0.82 -1.58
C THR A 59 -7.27 -0.39 -1.62
N LEU A 60 -7.63 0.68 -0.91
CA LEU A 60 -8.99 1.23 -0.93
C LEU A 60 -9.40 1.71 -2.32
N LEU A 61 -8.50 2.39 -3.02
CA LEU A 61 -8.75 2.92 -4.36
C LEU A 61 -8.92 1.79 -5.38
N GLY A 62 -8.09 0.74 -5.31
CA GLY A 62 -8.23 -0.48 -6.11
C GLY A 62 -9.55 -1.22 -5.84
N ALA A 63 -9.94 -1.34 -4.57
CA ALA A 63 -11.21 -1.97 -4.17
C ALA A 63 -12.43 -1.20 -4.70
N ILE A 64 -12.43 0.14 -4.61
CA ILE A 64 -13.51 0.98 -5.14
C ILE A 64 -13.62 0.84 -6.66
N LEU A 65 -12.49 0.84 -7.38
CA LEU A 65 -12.48 0.66 -8.83
C LEU A 65 -13.01 -0.72 -9.23
N MET A 66 -12.62 -1.78 -8.50
CA MET A 66 -13.16 -3.13 -8.75
C MET A 66 -14.65 -3.23 -8.43
N LEU A 67 -15.12 -2.64 -7.33
CA LEU A 67 -16.55 -2.62 -6.99
C LEU A 67 -17.36 -1.85 -8.04
N SER A 68 -16.86 -0.71 -8.50
CA SER A 68 -17.51 0.08 -9.55
C SER A 68 -17.58 -0.68 -10.88
N ALA A 69 -16.50 -1.38 -11.25
CA ALA A 69 -16.49 -2.25 -12.43
C ALA A 69 -17.48 -3.42 -12.28
N ALA A 70 -17.54 -4.04 -11.11
CA ALA A 70 -18.48 -5.14 -10.82
C ALA A 70 -19.95 -4.68 -10.89
N THR A 71 -20.26 -3.50 -10.36
CA THR A 71 -21.62 -2.94 -10.44
C THR A 71 -22.06 -2.64 -11.87
N GLN A 72 -21.14 -2.22 -12.76
CA GLN A 72 -21.43 -1.98 -14.18
C GLN A 72 -21.52 -3.27 -15.00
N LEU A 73 -21.03 -4.39 -14.47
CA LEU A 73 -21.10 -5.71 -15.09
C LEU A 73 -22.42 -6.44 -14.79
N ILE A 74 -23.04 -6.12 -13.64
CA ILE A 74 -24.29 -6.71 -13.17
C ILE A 74 -25.51 -5.84 -13.57
N GLY A 75 -25.29 -4.53 -13.73
CA GLY A 75 -26.33 -3.56 -14.12
C GLY A 75 -26.55 -3.45 -15.62
#